data_AF-A0A963X0Q8-F1
#
_entry.id   AF-A0A963X0Q8-F1
#
_cell.length_a   1.000
_cell.length_b   1.000
_cell.length_c   1.000
_cell.angle_alpha   90.00
_cell.angle_beta   90.00
_cell.angle_gamma   90.00
#
_symmetry.space_group_name_H-M   'P 1'
#
loop_
_entity.id
_entity.type
_entity.pdbx_description
1 polymer ?
#
loop_
_entity_poly.entity_id
_entity_poly.type
_entity_poly.pdbx_seq_one_letter_code
_entity_poly.pdbx_strand_id
1 'polypeptide(L)' 'MKKLALAAAVSIYASTAFAGGMAEPVMEPAVMVEEASSSSGNVVVPLLVLILIAAAASN' A
#
# COMPACT_ATOMS: atom_id res chain seq x y z
N MET A 1 -16.38 -20.92 11.33
CA MET A 1 -17.25 -19.85 10.78
C MET A 1 -16.59 -18.47 10.82
N LYS A 2 -15.95 -18.06 11.93
CA LYS A 2 -15.21 -16.77 12.03
C LYS A 2 -13.94 -16.65 11.16
N LYS A 3 -13.27 -17.77 10.85
CA LYS A 3 -12.05 -17.79 10.02
C LYS A 3 -12.31 -17.49 8.54
N LEU A 4 -13.49 -17.87 8.02
CA LEU A 4 -13.88 -17.59 6.64
C LEU A 4 -14.29 -16.13 6.46
N ALA A 5 -14.98 -15.55 7.45
CA ALA A 5 -15.31 -14.13 7.44
C ALA A 5 -14.05 -13.25 7.42
N LEU A 6 -13.04 -13.61 8.22
CA LEU A 6 -11.76 -12.90 8.23
C LEU A 6 -11.01 -13.06 6.90
N ALA A 7 -10.94 -14.28 6.36
CA ALA A 7 -10.28 -14.54 5.08
C ALA A 7 -10.96 -13.78 3.93
N ALA A 8 -12.30 -13.71 3.92
CA ALA A 8 -13.06 -12.95 2.94
C ALA A 8 -12.76 -11.44 3.05
N ALA A 9 -12.75 -10.89 4.26
CA ALA A 9 -12.42 -9.48 4.48
C ALA A 9 -11.01 -9.12 3.99
N VAL A 10 -10.02 -9.98 4.26
CA VAL A 10 -8.63 -9.78 3.80
C VAL A 10 -8.53 -9.88 2.28
N SER A 11 -9.23 -10.84 1.65
CA SER A 11 -9.22 -10.98 0.19
C SER A 11 -9.80 -9.77 -0.53
N ILE A 12 -10.88 -9.18 0.00
CA ILE A 12 -11.51 -7.99 -0.59
C ILE A 12 -10.56 -6.80 -0.46
N TYR A 13 -9.95 -6.60 0.70
CA TYR A 13 -9.00 -5.52 0.94
C TYR A 13 -7.73 -5.61 0.06
N ALA A 14 -7.24 -6.83 -0.21
CA ALA A 14 -6.06 -7.04 -1.05
C ALA A 14 -6.26 -6.66 -2.53
N SER A 15 -7.51 -6.47 -2.98
CA SER A 15 -7.82 -6.21 -4.39
C SER A 15 -7.21 -4.90 -4.91
N THR A 16 -6.90 -3.93 -4.04
CA THR A 16 -6.29 -2.65 -4.42
C THR A 16 -4.77 -2.72 -4.59
N ALA A 17 -4.13 -3.84 -4.25
CA ALA A 17 -2.68 -4.04 -4.43
C ALA A 17 -2.32 -4.45 -5.88
N PHE A 18 -3.31 -4.72 -6.73
CA PHE A 18 -3.07 -5.06 -8.13
C PHE A 18 -2.79 -3.79 -8.94
N ALA A 19 -1.51 -3.49 -9.15
CA ALA A 19 -1.07 -2.47 -10.09
C ALA A 19 -1.43 -2.94 -11.52
N GLY A 20 -2.62 -2.55 -11.99
CA GLY A 20 -3.12 -2.91 -13.31
C GLY A 20 -2.10 -2.64 -14.42
N GLY A 21 -2.13 -3.45 -15.49
CA GLY A 21 -1.18 -3.38 -16.59
C GLY A 21 -1.12 -1.98 -17.17
N MET A 22 -0.01 -1.27 -16.94
CA MET A 22 0.24 0.04 -17.51
C MET A 22 0.29 -0.08 -19.03
N ALA A 23 -0.59 0.66 -19.71
CA ALA A 23 -0.41 0.94 -21.13
C ALA A 23 0.95 1.59 -21.34
N GLU A 24 1.59 1.29 -22.48
CA GLU A 24 2.94 1.78 -22.77
C GLU A 24 2.97 3.32 -22.70
N PRO A 25 3.80 3.90 -21.83
CA PRO A 25 3.86 5.34 -21.67
C PRO A 25 4.58 5.96 -22.87
N VAL A 26 3.86 6.71 -23.69
CA VAL A 26 4.46 7.53 -24.75
C VAL A 26 5.10 8.74 -24.07
N MET A 27 6.42 8.68 -23.89
CA MET A 27 7.21 9.68 -23.17
C MET A 27 7.61 10.83 -24.12
N GLU A 28 7.01 12.01 -23.96
CA GLU A 28 7.57 13.26 -24.47
C GLU A 28 8.80 13.64 -23.63
N PRO A 29 9.88 14.21 -24.19
CA PRO A 29 11.10 14.51 -23.44
C PRO A 29 10.84 15.64 -22.43
N ALA A 30 10.39 15.27 -21.24
CA ALA A 30 10.20 16.18 -20.12
C ALA A 30 11.58 16.65 -19.60
N VAL A 31 11.75 17.97 -19.49
CA VAL A 31 12.88 18.57 -18.78
C VAL A 31 12.79 18.11 -17.33
N MET A 32 13.62 17.15 -16.95
CA MET A 32 13.65 16.55 -15.61
C MET A 32 13.99 17.62 -14.58
N VAL A 33 12.98 18.18 -13.92
CA VAL A 33 13.14 18.72 -12.58
C VAL A 33 13.11 17.52 -11.64
N GLU A 34 14.28 17.13 -11.14
CA GLU A 34 14.48 15.96 -10.30
C GLU A 34 13.92 16.17 -8.88
N GLU A 35 12.60 16.32 -8.73
CA GLU A 35 11.97 16.01 -7.44
C GLU A 35 11.90 14.47 -7.30
N ALA A 36 13.04 13.86 -6.97
CA ALA A 36 13.09 12.48 -6.53
C ALA A 36 12.38 12.36 -5.17
N SER A 37 11.05 12.28 -5.18
CA SER A 37 10.30 11.92 -3.98
C SER A 37 10.58 10.46 -3.66
N SER A 38 11.26 10.24 -2.54
CA SER A 38 11.61 8.90 -2.07
C SER A 38 10.36 8.03 -1.92
N SER A 39 10.41 6.80 -2.42
CA SER A 39 9.39 5.75 -2.22
C SER A 39 9.18 5.38 -0.74
N SER A 40 10.02 5.92 0.15
CA SER A 40 9.94 5.76 1.60
C SER A 40 9.17 6.89 2.33
N GLY A 41 8.75 7.95 1.64
CA GLY A 41 8.17 9.15 2.26
C GLY A 41 6.93 8.89 3.12
N ASN A 42 6.17 7.84 2.81
CA ASN A 42 4.94 7.49 3.53
C ASN A 42 5.08 6.26 4.44
N VAL A 43 6.28 5.78 4.76
CA VAL A 43 6.48 4.57 5.59
C VAL A 43 6.12 4.79 7.06
N VAL A 44 6.13 6.03 7.54
CA VAL A 44 5.80 6.36 8.93
C VAL A 44 4.35 5.99 9.28
N VAL A 45 3.39 6.31 8.41
CA VAL A 45 1.97 6.02 8.63
C VAL A 45 1.68 4.52 8.81
N PRO A 46 2.10 3.60 7.91
CA PRO A 46 1.86 2.17 8.08
C PRO A 46 2.60 1.58 9.29
N LEU A 47 3.80 2.07 9.63
CA LEU A 47 4.49 1.61 10.85
C LEU A 47 3.70 1.97 12.13
N LEU A 48 3.15 3.18 12.20
CA LEU A 48 2.31 3.58 13.33
C LEU A 48 1.05 2.72 13.45
N VAL A 49 0.40 2.41 12.32
CA VAL A 49 -0.75 1.51 12.30
C VAL A 49 -0.38 0.12 12.81
N LEU A 50 0.77 -0.43 12.39
CA LEU A 50 1.24 -1.74 12.87
C LEU A 50 1.52 -1.74 14.39
N ILE A 51 2.10 -0.67 14.92
CA ILE A 51 2.36 -0.52 16.37
C ILE A 51 1.06 -0.50 17.15
N LEU A 52 0.04 0.24 16.69
CA LEU A 52 -1.27 0.31 17.35
C LEU A 52 -1.97 -1.05 17.38
N ILE A 53 -1.90 -1.80 16.27
CA ILE A 53 -2.45 -3.16 16.20
C ILE A 53 -1.73 -4.10 17.18
N ALA A 54 -0.39 -4.04 17.23
CA ALA A 54 0.40 -4.86 18.14
C ALA A 54 0.08 -4.55 19.61
N ALA A 55 -0.04 -3.27 19.98
CA ALA A 55 -0.39 -2.85 21.34
C ALA A 55 -1.79 -3.31 21.75
N ALA A 56 -2.77 -3.23 20.83
CA ALA A 56 -4.12 -3.70 21.08
C ALA A 56 -4.20 -5.23 21.21
N ALA A 57 -3.33 -5.98 20.53
CA ALA A 57 -3.27 -7.43 20.59
C ALA A 57 -2.50 -7.98 21.81
N SER A 58 -1.71 -7.15 22.50
CA SER A 58 -0.89 -7.54 23.66
C SER A 58 -1.54 -7.30 25.04
N ASN A 59 -2.84 -6.98 25.08
CA ASN A 59 -3.63 -6.80 26.30
C ASN A 59 -4.63 -7.95 26.49
#